data_AF-A0A9D3MCP8-F1
#
_entry.id   AF-A0A9D3MCP8-F1
#
_cell.length_a   1.000
_cell.length_b   1.000
_cell.length_c   1.000
_cell.angle_alpha   90.00
_cell.angle_beta   90.00
_cell.angle_gamma   90.00
#
_symmetry.space_group_name_H-M   'P 1'
#
loop_
_entity.id
_entity.type
_entity.pdbx_description
1 polymer ?
#
loop_
_entity_poly.entity_id
_entity_poly.type
_entity_poly.pdbx_seq_one_letter_code
_entity_poly.pdbx_strand_id
1 'polypeptide(L)'
;MAAQDELNQLERVFLRLGHAETDDQLQDIISKFLPPVLLKLSSTQEGVRKKVMELLVHLNKRIKSRPKIQLPVETLLVQYQDPSAASFVTNFTIIYIKMGYPRLEVQKQCELAPTLLTAMEGKPQPQQDGLMHLLIPALFHMKYPAGPASRLPVQPR
;
A
#
# COMPACT_ATOMS: atom_id res chain seq x y z
N MET A 1 -25.32 16.17 -2.85
CA MET A 1 -24.17 16.95 -3.33
C MET A 1 -22.87 16.18 -3.16
N ALA A 2 -22.47 15.81 -1.93
CA ALA A 2 -21.22 15.07 -1.67
C ALA A 2 -21.01 13.79 -2.50
N ALA A 3 -22.05 12.98 -2.73
CA ALA A 3 -21.94 11.76 -3.54
C ALA A 3 -21.55 12.04 -5.01
N GLN A 4 -22.07 13.11 -5.59
CA GLN A 4 -21.76 13.49 -6.97
C GLN A 4 -20.32 14.01 -7.07
N ASP A 5 -19.87 14.75 -6.06
CA ASP A 5 -18.50 15.26 -6.01
C ASP A 5 -17.48 14.12 -5.89
N GLU A 6 -17.76 13.09 -5.07
CA GLU A 6 -16.92 11.88 -4.99
C GLU A 6 -16.85 11.14 -6.33
N LEU A 7 -17.99 10.98 -7.02
CA LEU A 7 -18.03 10.36 -8.34
C LEU A 7 -17.24 11.15 -9.38
N ASN A 8 -17.41 12.48 -9.40
CA ASN A 8 -16.67 13.36 -10.30
C ASN A 8 -15.15 13.30 -10.04
N GLN A 9 -14.73 13.17 -8.77
CA GLN A 9 -13.31 12.99 -8.42
C GLN A 9 -12.77 11.65 -8.94
N LEU A 10 -13.52 10.55 -8.74
CA LEU A 10 -13.13 9.23 -9.25
C LEU A 10 -13.06 9.22 -10.77
N GLU A 11 -13.96 9.90 -11.46
CA GLU A 11 -13.95 10.03 -12.91
C GLU A 11 -12.73 10.81 -13.41
N ARG A 12 -12.35 11.90 -12.72
CA ARG A 12 -11.11 12.62 -13.03
C ARG A 12 -9.87 11.75 -12.84
N VAL A 13 -9.82 10.93 -11.78
CA VAL A 13 -8.73 9.97 -11.58
C VAL A 13 -8.72 8.92 -12.69
N PHE A 14 -9.88 8.40 -13.08
CA PHE A 14 -10.02 7.44 -14.17
C PHE A 14 -9.52 8.00 -15.50
N LEU A 15 -9.91 9.24 -15.85
CA LEU A 15 -9.45 9.91 -17.06
C LEU A 15 -7.93 10.12 -17.03
N ARG A 16 -7.36 10.62 -15.92
CA ARG A 16 -5.90 10.76 -15.77
C ARG A 16 -5.19 9.43 -15.96
N LEU A 17 -5.73 8.37 -15.36
CA LEU A 17 -5.21 7.02 -15.53
C LEU A 17 -5.28 6.57 -16.99
N GLY A 18 -6.33 6.92 -17.74
CA GLY A 18 -6.45 6.62 -19.17
C GLY A 18 -5.38 7.32 -20.02
N HIS A 19 -5.04 8.58 -19.69
CA HIS A 19 -4.09 9.40 -20.44
C HIS A 19 -2.62 9.16 -20.08
N ALA A 20 -2.31 8.44 -18.99
CA ALA A 20 -0.94 8.10 -18.68
C ALA A 20 -0.36 7.17 -19.74
N GLU A 21 0.66 7.59 -20.46
CA GLU A 21 1.31 6.79 -21.49
C GLU A 21 2.65 6.24 -20.99
N THR A 22 3.38 7.02 -20.19
CA THR A 22 4.69 6.63 -19.65
C THR A 22 4.56 5.95 -18.29
N ASP A 23 5.63 5.25 -17.88
CA ASP A 23 5.70 4.59 -16.57
C ASP A 23 5.74 5.61 -15.43
N ASP A 24 6.46 6.72 -15.61
CA ASP A 24 6.54 7.81 -14.62
C ASP A 24 5.17 8.46 -14.38
N GLN A 25 4.42 8.75 -15.45
CA GLN A 25 3.06 9.31 -15.32
C GLN A 25 2.13 8.36 -14.57
N LEU A 26 2.20 7.06 -14.87
CA LEU A 26 1.39 6.06 -14.19
C LEU A 26 1.79 5.94 -12.71
N GLN A 27 3.09 5.92 -12.41
CA GLN A 27 3.61 5.87 -11.05
C GLN A 27 3.16 7.08 -10.24
N ASP A 28 3.21 8.28 -10.82
CA ASP A 28 2.75 9.52 -10.19
C ASP A 28 1.26 9.46 -9.82
N ILE A 29 0.43 8.96 -10.74
CA ILE A 29 -1.00 8.79 -10.51
C ILE A 29 -1.25 7.76 -9.42
N ILE A 30 -0.58 6.61 -9.47
CA ILE A 30 -0.73 5.56 -8.45
C ILE A 30 -0.30 6.08 -7.08
N SER A 31 0.85 6.73 -7.00
CA SER A 31 1.40 7.23 -5.73
C SER A 31 0.47 8.25 -5.07
N LYS A 32 -0.18 9.11 -5.86
CA LYS A 32 -1.10 10.15 -5.38
C LYS A 32 -2.51 9.62 -5.09
N PHE A 33 -3.04 8.74 -5.94
CA PHE A 33 -4.47 8.42 -5.93
C PHE A 33 -4.81 7.01 -5.45
N LEU A 34 -3.89 6.04 -5.46
CA LEU A 34 -4.21 4.68 -5.01
C LEU A 34 -4.65 4.63 -3.54
N PRO A 35 -3.92 5.22 -2.57
CA PRO A 35 -4.37 5.22 -1.17
C PRO A 35 -5.78 5.82 -0.96
N PRO A 36 -6.09 7.07 -1.41
CA PRO A 36 -7.41 7.64 -1.20
C PRO A 36 -8.51 6.89 -1.96
N VAL A 37 -8.22 6.32 -3.14
CA VAL A 37 -9.20 5.47 -3.87
C VAL A 37 -9.56 4.23 -3.04
N LEU A 38 -8.59 3.60 -2.39
CA LEU A 38 -8.83 2.44 -1.52
C LEU A 38 -9.71 2.80 -0.33
N LEU A 39 -9.49 3.96 0.30
CA LEU A 39 -10.34 4.45 1.39
C LEU A 39 -11.81 4.62 0.95
N LYS A 40 -12.06 4.96 -0.32
CA LYS A 40 -13.43 5.10 -0.85
C LYS A 40 -14.17 3.77 -1.02
N LEU A 41 -13.52 2.62 -0.86
CA LEU A 41 -14.19 1.30 -0.82
C LEU A 41 -15.19 1.19 0.34
N SER A 42 -15.00 1.94 1.43
CA SER A 42 -15.93 2.01 2.55
C SER A 42 -16.93 3.16 2.46
N SER A 43 -17.08 3.82 1.30
CA SER A 43 -18.09 4.86 1.11
C SER A 43 -19.50 4.29 1.33
N THR A 44 -20.38 5.06 1.96
CA THR A 44 -21.78 4.70 2.19
C THR A 44 -22.59 4.69 0.89
N GLN A 45 -22.06 5.30 -0.17
CA GLN A 45 -22.70 5.40 -1.47
C GLN A 45 -22.35 4.20 -2.35
N GLU A 46 -23.36 3.43 -2.76
CA GLU A 46 -23.15 2.24 -3.60
C GLU A 46 -22.52 2.59 -4.96
N GLY A 47 -22.95 3.69 -5.59
CA GLY A 47 -22.39 4.15 -6.86
C GLY A 47 -20.89 4.43 -6.78
N VAL A 48 -20.43 5.03 -5.67
CA VAL A 48 -19.01 5.31 -5.42
C VAL A 48 -18.23 4.00 -5.30
N ARG A 49 -18.72 3.05 -4.50
CA ARG A 49 -18.06 1.73 -4.33
C ARG A 49 -17.94 0.97 -5.66
N LYS A 50 -19.00 0.95 -6.48
CA LYS A 50 -18.97 0.33 -7.82
C LYS A 50 -17.92 0.98 -8.72
N LYS A 51 -17.85 2.31 -8.74
CA LYS A 51 -16.88 3.05 -9.56
C LYS A 51 -15.44 2.82 -9.09
N VAL A 52 -15.21 2.76 -7.79
CA VAL A 52 -13.89 2.39 -7.23
C VAL A 52 -13.48 1.00 -7.71
N MET A 53 -14.38 0.01 -7.62
CA MET A 53 -14.09 -1.35 -8.07
C MET A 53 -13.73 -1.41 -9.56
N GLU A 54 -14.49 -0.71 -10.42
CA GLU A 54 -14.18 -0.57 -11.84
C GLU A 54 -12.78 0.03 -12.04
N LEU A 55 -12.48 1.14 -11.36
CA LEU A 55 -11.18 1.81 -11.44
C LEU A 55 -10.03 0.90 -10.99
N LEU A 56 -10.21 0.13 -9.90
CA LEU A 56 -9.21 -0.83 -9.43
C LEU A 56 -8.93 -1.95 -10.45
N VAL A 57 -9.93 -2.39 -11.23
CA VAL A 57 -9.72 -3.37 -12.31
C VAL A 57 -8.77 -2.81 -13.37
N HIS A 58 -8.97 -1.56 -13.80
CA HIS A 58 -8.10 -0.91 -14.79
C HIS A 58 -6.70 -0.62 -14.22
N LEU A 59 -6.61 -0.14 -12.98
CA LEU A 59 -5.33 0.04 -12.28
C LEU A 59 -4.54 -1.26 -12.22
N ASN A 60 -5.16 -2.35 -11.77
CA ASN A 60 -4.49 -3.64 -11.63
C ASN A 60 -3.92 -4.16 -12.94
N LYS A 61 -4.65 -4.00 -14.06
CA LYS A 61 -4.14 -4.38 -15.39
C LYS A 61 -2.87 -3.60 -15.73
N ARG A 62 -2.88 -2.28 -15.51
CA ARG A 62 -1.73 -1.40 -15.80
C ARG A 62 -0.53 -1.64 -14.88
N ILE A 63 -0.77 -1.88 -13.60
CA ILE A 63 0.30 -2.18 -12.62
C ILE A 63 0.98 -3.51 -12.94
N LYS A 64 0.22 -4.51 -13.38
CA LYS A 64 0.75 -5.83 -13.73
C LYS A 64 1.53 -5.83 -15.04
N SER A 65 1.14 -5.01 -16.02
CA SER A 65 1.87 -4.92 -17.30
C SER A 65 3.19 -4.14 -17.21
N ARG A 66 3.40 -3.38 -16.13
CA ARG A 66 4.58 -2.53 -15.94
C ARG A 66 5.26 -2.88 -14.61
N PRO A 67 6.15 -3.88 -14.59
CA PRO A 67 6.74 -4.38 -13.34
C PRO A 67 7.71 -3.37 -12.68
N LYS A 68 8.23 -2.40 -13.44
CA LYS A 68 9.20 -1.40 -12.95
C LYS A 68 8.56 -0.26 -12.14
N ILE A 69 7.26 -0.01 -12.30
CA ILE A 69 6.62 1.08 -11.57
C ILE A 69 6.55 0.74 -10.08
N GLN A 70 6.85 1.75 -9.27
CA GLN A 70 6.75 1.70 -7.83
C GLN A 70 5.33 1.98 -7.36
N LEU A 71 4.99 1.40 -6.21
CA LEU A 71 3.74 1.67 -5.50
C LEU A 71 4.08 2.45 -4.21
N PRO A 72 3.15 3.24 -3.67
CA PRO A 72 3.37 4.00 -2.43
C PRO A 72 3.29 3.08 -1.20
N VAL A 73 4.23 2.14 -1.08
CA VAL A 73 4.20 1.07 -0.07
C VAL A 73 4.16 1.62 1.35
N GLU A 74 4.92 2.68 1.65
CA GLU A 74 4.91 3.35 2.96
C GLU A 74 3.51 3.86 3.33
N THR A 75 2.90 4.65 2.45
CA THR A 75 1.56 5.19 2.67
C THR A 75 0.53 4.06 2.80
N LEU A 76 0.67 2.99 2.01
CA LEU A 76 -0.22 1.83 2.09
C LEU A 76 -0.04 1.07 3.41
N LEU A 77 1.18 0.94 3.94
CA LEU A 77 1.44 0.34 5.25
C LEU A 77 0.79 1.14 6.37
N VAL A 78 0.94 2.47 6.36
CA VAL A 78 0.26 3.36 7.33
C VAL A 78 -1.25 3.18 7.27
N GLN A 79 -1.84 3.19 6.07
CA GLN A 79 -3.28 2.95 5.88
C GLN A 79 -3.71 1.56 6.34
N TYR A 80 -2.89 0.53 6.11
CA TYR A 80 -3.20 -0.84 6.48
C TYR A 80 -3.14 -1.06 8.01
N GLN A 81 -2.29 -0.31 8.70
CA GLN A 81 -2.14 -0.36 10.15
C GLN A 81 -3.21 0.44 10.91
N ASP A 82 -3.92 1.33 10.24
CA ASP A 82 -4.98 2.13 10.86
C ASP A 82 -6.08 1.22 11.46
N PRO A 83 -6.28 1.22 12.80
CA PRO A 83 -7.29 0.39 13.44
C PRO A 83 -8.72 0.82 13.10
N SER A 84 -8.92 2.04 12.61
CA SER A 84 -10.22 2.55 12.16
C SER A 84 -10.56 2.15 10.71
N ALA A 85 -9.59 1.62 9.96
CA ALA A 85 -9.79 1.22 8.58
C ALA A 85 -10.77 0.04 8.49
N ALA A 86 -11.82 0.21 7.70
CA ALA A 86 -12.80 -0.85 7.45
C ALA A 86 -12.12 -2.10 6.87
N SER A 87 -12.54 -3.30 7.30
CA SER A 87 -11.94 -4.58 6.86
C SER A 87 -11.86 -4.71 5.34
N PHE A 88 -12.85 -4.17 4.63
CA PHE A 88 -12.88 -4.16 3.17
C PHE A 88 -11.72 -3.34 2.56
N VAL A 89 -11.42 -2.16 3.13
CA VAL A 89 -10.28 -1.33 2.73
C VAL A 89 -8.96 -2.05 3.05
N THR A 90 -8.84 -2.60 4.26
CA THR A 90 -7.66 -3.34 4.73
C THR A 90 -7.35 -4.54 3.82
N ASN A 91 -8.36 -5.32 3.43
CA ASN A 91 -8.23 -6.48 2.55
C ASN A 91 -7.74 -6.13 1.16
N PHE A 92 -8.15 -4.97 0.61
CA PHE A 92 -7.63 -4.51 -0.68
C PHE A 92 -6.24 -3.88 -0.55
N THR A 93 -5.98 -3.15 0.54
CA THR A 93 -4.70 -2.47 0.77
C THR A 93 -3.53 -3.46 0.80
N ILE A 94 -3.68 -4.60 1.47
CA ILE A 94 -2.63 -5.64 1.51
C ILE A 94 -2.27 -6.20 0.13
N ILE A 95 -3.19 -6.23 -0.83
CA ILE A 95 -2.90 -6.71 -2.20
C ILE A 95 -1.83 -5.80 -2.83
N TYR A 96 -1.96 -4.49 -2.67
CA TYR A 96 -1.03 -3.52 -3.23
C TYR A 96 0.30 -3.48 -2.46
N ILE A 97 0.29 -3.74 -1.15
CA ILE A 97 1.53 -3.92 -0.37
C ILE A 97 2.29 -5.15 -0.91
N LYS A 98 1.62 -6.29 -1.06
CA LYS A 98 2.23 -7.52 -1.59
C LYS A 98 2.74 -7.37 -3.02
N MET A 99 2.10 -6.54 -3.83
CA MET A 99 2.55 -6.24 -5.19
C MET A 99 3.70 -5.22 -5.24
N GLY A 100 3.70 -4.24 -4.33
CA GLY A 100 4.62 -3.10 -4.34
C GLY A 100 5.92 -3.37 -3.58
N TYR A 101 5.86 -4.02 -2.43
CA TYR A 101 7.02 -4.23 -1.56
C TYR A 101 8.18 -4.95 -2.27
N PRO A 102 7.97 -6.05 -3.03
CA PRO A 102 9.06 -6.71 -3.75
C PRO A 102 9.69 -5.87 -4.87
N ARG A 103 9.02 -4.79 -5.32
CA ARG A 103 9.52 -3.89 -6.38
C ARG A 103 10.47 -2.83 -5.85
N LEU A 104 10.46 -2.59 -4.54
CA LEU A 104 11.35 -1.63 -3.88
C LEU A 104 12.80 -2.10 -3.98
N GLU A 105 13.72 -1.15 -3.94
CA GLU A 105 15.13 -1.48 -3.75
C GLU A 105 15.36 -2.17 -2.41
N VAL A 106 16.33 -3.09 -2.37
CA VAL A 106 16.63 -3.91 -1.19
C VAL A 106 16.86 -3.07 0.07
N GLN A 107 17.53 -1.92 -0.05
CA GLN A 107 17.76 -1.01 1.08
C GLN A 107 16.43 -0.50 1.66
N LYS A 108 15.48 -0.14 0.79
CA LYS A 108 14.17 0.34 1.20
C LYS A 108 13.30 -0.78 1.78
N GLN A 109 13.39 -2.00 1.23
CA GLN A 109 12.76 -3.16 1.86
C GLN A 109 13.27 -3.38 3.28
N CYS A 110 14.60 -3.31 3.49
CA CYS A 110 15.18 -3.42 4.83
C CYS A 110 14.72 -2.29 5.77
N GLU A 111 14.60 -1.06 5.27
CA GLU A 111 14.09 0.08 6.04
C GLU A 111 12.64 -0.15 6.50
N LEU A 112 11.79 -0.73 5.65
CA LEU A 112 10.37 -0.97 5.94
C LEU A 112 10.09 -2.31 6.64
N ALA A 113 11.09 -3.18 6.78
CA ALA A 113 10.95 -4.48 7.44
C ALA A 113 10.35 -4.39 8.87
N PRO A 114 10.76 -3.45 9.75
CA PRO A 114 10.13 -3.28 11.06
C PRO A 114 8.66 -2.84 10.97
N THR A 115 8.33 -1.96 10.03
CA THR A 115 6.95 -1.53 9.77
C THR A 115 6.10 -2.70 9.26
N LEU A 116 6.67 -3.57 8.43
CA LEU A 116 6.01 -4.76 7.94
C LEU A 116 5.71 -5.76 9.06
N LEU A 117 6.64 -5.96 10.00
CA LEU A 117 6.46 -6.79 11.20
C LEU A 117 5.33 -6.27 12.08
N THR A 118 5.35 -4.97 12.40
CA THR A 118 4.28 -4.35 13.21
C THR A 118 2.93 -4.37 12.49
N ALA A 119 2.92 -4.31 11.16
CA ALA A 119 1.69 -4.39 10.37
C ALA A 119 0.97 -5.74 10.46
N MET A 120 1.65 -6.82 10.88
CA MET A 120 1.04 -8.14 11.08
C MET A 120 0.20 -8.22 12.35
N GLU A 121 0.44 -7.35 13.32
CA GLU A 121 -0.20 -7.40 14.63
C GLU A 121 -1.72 -7.24 14.51
N GLY A 122 -2.45 -8.15 15.15
CA GLY A 122 -3.93 -8.14 15.15
C GLY A 122 -4.58 -8.46 13.80
N LYS A 123 -3.82 -8.84 12.76
CA LYS A 123 -4.37 -9.21 11.45
C LYS A 123 -4.71 -10.70 11.38
N PRO A 124 -5.65 -11.14 10.50
CA PRO A 124 -5.92 -12.56 10.31
C PRO A 124 -4.69 -13.34 9.83
N GLN A 125 -4.56 -14.61 10.23
CA GLN A 125 -3.41 -15.46 9.92
C GLN A 125 -3.00 -15.46 8.43
N PRO A 126 -3.91 -15.58 7.44
CA PRO A 126 -3.51 -15.52 6.03
C PRO A 126 -2.85 -14.20 5.60
N GLN A 127 -3.17 -13.10 6.29
CA GLN A 127 -2.54 -11.80 6.04
C GLN A 127 -1.16 -11.73 6.70
N GLN A 128 -1.05 -12.23 7.94
CA GLN A 128 0.24 -12.36 8.62
C GLN A 128 1.22 -13.20 7.79
N ASP A 129 0.81 -14.40 7.36
CA ASP A 129 1.61 -15.29 6.51
C ASP A 129 2.03 -14.59 5.22
N GLY A 130 1.09 -13.86 4.61
CA GLY A 130 1.33 -13.08 3.40
C GLY A 130 2.38 -12.00 3.56
N LEU A 131 2.41 -11.29 4.69
CA LEU A 131 3.41 -10.27 5.00
C LEU A 131 4.74 -10.89 5.45
N MET A 132 4.71 -11.98 6.22
CA MET A 132 5.91 -12.73 6.61
C MET A 132 6.70 -13.22 5.38
N HIS A 133 6.00 -13.69 4.35
CA HIS A 133 6.64 -14.12 3.11
C HIS A 133 7.39 -12.98 2.40
N LEU A 134 6.88 -11.74 2.47
CA LEU A 134 7.56 -10.57 1.92
C LEU A 134 8.81 -10.19 2.72
N LEU A 135 8.82 -10.46 4.02
CA LEU A 135 9.89 -10.10 4.92
C LEU A 135 11.14 -10.98 4.72
N ILE A 136 10.96 -12.27 4.43
CA ILE A 136 12.05 -13.26 4.34
C ILE A 136 13.22 -12.79 3.44
N PRO A 137 13.00 -12.34 2.18
CA PRO A 137 14.09 -11.86 1.33
C PRO A 137 14.80 -10.62 1.87
N ALA A 138 14.08 -9.75 2.57
CA ALA A 138 14.66 -8.55 3.16
C ALA A 138 15.59 -8.90 4.34
N LEU A 139 15.22 -9.89 5.17
CA LEU A 139 16.02 -10.33 6.32
C LEU A 139 17.43 -10.79 5.94
N PHE A 140 17.60 -11.44 4.78
CA PHE A 140 18.93 -11.84 4.29
C PHE A 140 19.87 -10.66 4.04
N HIS A 141 19.31 -9.48 3.76
CA HIS A 141 20.08 -8.28 3.43
C HIS A 141 20.15 -7.29 4.59
N MET A 142 19.40 -7.51 5.67
CA MET A 142 19.44 -6.65 6.85
C MET A 142 20.80 -6.75 7.52
N LYS A 143 21.50 -5.62 7.61
CA LYS A 143 22.71 -5.52 8.43
C LYS A 143 22.28 -5.47 9.90
N TYR A 144 22.55 -6.55 10.63
CA TYR A 144 22.36 -6.54 12.08
C TYR A 144 23.31 -5.52 12.70
N PRO A 145 22.85 -4.63 13.60
CA PRO A 145 23.77 -3.74 14.31
C PRO A 145 24.75 -4.62 15.10
N ALA A 146 26.01 -4.58 14.70
CA ALA A 146 27.06 -5.38 15.32
C ALA A 146 27.25 -4.95 16.79
N GLY A 147 26.78 -5.77 17.72
CA GLY A 147 27.18 -5.71 19.13
C GLY A 147 26.57 -4.57 19.98
N PRO A 148 26.71 -4.67 21.31
CA PRO A 148 25.92 -3.96 22.33
C PRO A 148 26.18 -2.44 22.45
N ALA A 149 26.94 -1.82 21.55
CA ALA A 149 27.41 -0.43 21.71
C ALA A 149 26.40 0.65 21.27
N SER A 150 25.29 0.29 20.61
CA SER A 150 24.26 1.25 20.16
C SER A 150 22.97 1.21 20.99
N ARG A 151 22.92 0.41 22.06
CA ARG A 151 21.81 0.48 23.03
C ARG A 151 22.01 1.75 23.85
N LEU A 152 21.24 2.79 23.57
CA LEU A 152 21.13 3.94 24.45
C LEU A 152 20.91 3.43 25.89
N PRO A 153 21.63 3.95 26.89
CA PRO A 153 21.47 3.49 28.25
C PRO A 153 20.05 3.81 28.70
N VAL A 154 19.26 2.76 28.91
CA VAL A 154 17.96 2.86 29.57
C VAL A 154 18.26 3.33 30.98
N GLN A 155 18.01 4.62 31.27
CA GLN A 155 18.13 5.14 32.62
C GLN A 155 17.10 4.42 33.51
N PRO A 156 17.52 3.79 34.61
CA PRO A 156 16.58 3.24 35.57
C PRO A 156 15.82 4.40 36.24
N ARG A 157 14.51 4.22 36.40
CA ARG A 157 13.64 5.10 37.19
C ARG A 157 14.01 5.09 38.66
#